data_AF-L8WDQ8-F1
#
_entry.id   AF-L8WDQ8-F1
#
_cell.length_a   1.000
_cell.length_b   1.000
_cell.length_c   1.000
_cell.angle_alpha   90.00
_cell.angle_beta   90.00
_cell.angle_gamma   90.00
#
_symmetry.space_group_name_H-M   'P 1'
#
loop_
_entity.id
_entity.type
_entity.pdbx_description
1 polymer ?
#
loop_
_entity_poly.entity_id
_entity_poly.type
_entity_poly.pdbx_seq_one_letter_code
_entity_poly.pdbx_strand_id
1 'polypeptide(L)'
;MRILSAPLLPLLVTFIPPHVTRAQTTSVVLPFRRTFSLSVSASPIILSLPAQNEPYWLSVALCGAILPYPRFFVSNESGVTLPGPGGVQGSQTGEELNLDEGLITYRAQMSSGGALAIWPSSGAGANWTIDVAAIQDGDYRNFLF
;
A
#
# COMPACT_ATOMS: atom_id res chain seq x y z
N MET A 1 0.47 -58.99 41.58
CA MET A 1 -0.28 -58.98 40.32
C MET A 1 -1.31 -57.85 40.38
N ARG A 2 -1.03 -56.71 39.75
CA ARG A 2 -1.98 -55.73 39.16
C ARG A 2 -1.15 -54.58 38.59
N ILE A 3 -1.08 -54.57 37.26
CA ILE A 3 -0.49 -53.54 36.41
C ILE A 3 -1.57 -52.48 36.23
N LEU A 4 -1.30 -51.21 36.55
CA LEU A 4 -2.20 -50.10 36.22
C LEU A 4 -1.64 -49.34 35.01
N SER A 5 -2.47 -49.32 33.98
CA SER A 5 -2.30 -48.67 32.70
C SER A 5 -2.37 -47.14 32.81
N ALA A 6 -1.55 -46.46 32.02
CA ALA A 6 -1.54 -45.01 31.81
C ALA A 6 -2.82 -44.51 31.09
N PRO A 7 -3.00 -43.17 31.01
CA PRO A 7 -3.08 -42.59 29.67
C PRO A 7 -2.17 -41.36 29.50
N LEU A 8 -1.42 -41.36 28.39
CA LEU A 8 -0.74 -40.20 27.82
C LEU A 8 -1.77 -39.18 27.34
N LEU A 9 -1.61 -37.90 27.71
CA LEU A 9 -2.24 -36.78 27.02
C LEU A 9 -1.42 -36.42 25.76
N PRO A 10 -2.03 -36.36 24.56
CA PRO A 10 -1.38 -35.76 23.40
C PRO A 10 -1.50 -34.23 23.45
N LEU A 11 -0.34 -33.58 23.37
CA LEU A 11 -0.17 -32.15 23.20
C LEU A 11 -0.63 -31.74 21.79
N LEU A 12 -1.77 -31.07 21.65
CA LEU A 12 -2.25 -30.54 20.37
C LEU A 12 -1.58 -29.17 20.11
N VAL A 13 -0.44 -29.18 19.42
CA VAL A 13 0.20 -27.95 18.93
C VAL A 13 -0.51 -27.52 17.64
N THR A 14 -1.40 -26.54 17.72
CA THR A 14 -2.01 -25.91 16.54
C THR A 14 -0.95 -25.05 15.84
N PHE A 15 -0.36 -25.60 14.78
CA PHE A 15 0.50 -24.86 13.86
C PHE A 15 -0.40 -23.95 13.01
N ILE A 16 -0.64 -22.72 13.47
CA ILE A 16 -1.28 -21.70 12.66
C ILE A 16 -0.21 -21.22 11.67
N PRO A 17 -0.35 -21.46 10.36
CA PRO A 17 0.60 -20.95 9.39
C PRO A 17 0.61 -19.42 9.49
N PRO A 18 1.78 -18.76 9.46
CA PRO A 18 1.83 -17.31 9.38
C PRO A 18 1.10 -16.90 8.11
N HIS A 19 0.00 -16.16 8.26
CA HIS A 19 -0.68 -15.53 7.14
C HIS A 19 0.29 -14.52 6.54
N VAL A 20 0.99 -14.91 5.48
CA VAL A 20 1.81 -13.99 4.70
C VAL A 20 0.85 -13.11 3.92
N THR A 21 0.63 -11.90 4.43
CA THR A 21 -0.14 -10.85 3.78
C THR A 21 0.58 -10.42 2.52
N ARG A 22 0.27 -11.06 1.38
CA ARG A 22 0.89 -10.72 0.10
C ARG A 22 0.26 -9.43 -0.41
N ALA A 23 1.06 -8.37 -0.51
CA ALA A 23 0.63 -7.13 -1.14
C ALA A 23 0.48 -7.32 -2.66
N GLN A 24 -0.47 -6.60 -3.26
CA GLN A 24 -0.67 -6.62 -4.71
C GLN A 24 0.19 -5.52 -5.35
N THR A 25 1.14 -5.92 -6.20
CA THR A 25 2.02 -4.98 -6.90
C THR A 25 1.58 -4.77 -8.34
N THR A 26 1.47 -3.51 -8.77
CA THR A 26 1.16 -3.12 -10.15
C THR A 26 2.26 -2.21 -10.70
N SER A 27 2.84 -2.53 -11.85
CA SER A 27 3.81 -1.65 -12.52
C SER A 27 3.11 -0.52 -13.28
N VAL A 28 3.69 0.68 -13.24
CA VAL A 28 3.14 1.90 -13.84
C VAL A 28 4.03 2.38 -15.00
N VAL A 29 3.41 2.81 -16.10
CA VAL A 29 4.05 3.53 -17.22
C VAL A 29 3.32 4.85 -17.40
N LEU A 30 4.05 5.95 -17.67
CA LEU A 30 3.43 7.26 -17.87
C LEU A 30 2.87 7.41 -19.30
N PRO A 31 1.70 8.05 -19.48
CA PRO A 31 0.76 8.45 -18.44
C PRO A 31 0.00 7.25 -17.89
N PHE A 32 -0.38 7.33 -16.62
CA PHE A 32 -1.12 6.30 -15.91
C PHE A 32 -2.34 6.90 -15.23
N ARG A 33 -3.45 6.18 -15.27
CA ARG A 33 -4.61 6.43 -14.40
C ARG A 33 -5.31 5.12 -14.12
N ARG A 34 -5.61 4.87 -12.85
CA ARG A 34 -6.34 3.66 -12.44
C ARG A 34 -7.08 3.86 -11.14
N THR A 35 -8.32 3.38 -11.14
CA THR A 35 -9.14 3.27 -9.95
C THR A 35 -8.91 1.93 -9.26
N PHE A 36 -8.76 1.97 -7.94
CA PHE A 36 -8.61 0.82 -7.06
C PHE A 36 -9.74 0.80 -6.03
N SER A 37 -10.14 -0.41 -5.64
CA SER A 37 -10.96 -0.62 -4.45
C SER A 37 -10.08 -1.19 -3.34
N LEU A 38 -9.97 -0.47 -2.23
CA LEU A 38 -9.17 -0.88 -1.08
C LEU A 38 -10.10 -1.34 0.04
N SER A 39 -9.96 -2.59 0.47
CA SER A 39 -10.72 -3.08 1.63
C SER A 39 -10.03 -2.67 2.93
N VAL A 40 -10.82 -2.39 3.96
CA VAL A 40 -10.35 -1.92 5.28
C VAL A 40 -9.45 -2.92 6.02
N SER A 41 -9.52 -4.19 5.63
CA SER A 41 -8.75 -5.31 6.18
C SER A 41 -7.80 -5.97 5.16
N ALA A 42 -7.63 -5.37 3.97
CA ALA A 42 -6.78 -5.94 2.93
C ALA A 42 -5.28 -5.80 3.23
N SER A 43 -4.46 -6.49 2.45
CA SER A 43 -3.05 -6.13 2.27
C SER A 43 -2.94 -4.72 1.64
N PRO A 44 -1.81 -4.01 1.85
CA PRO A 44 -1.52 -2.79 1.12
C PRO A 44 -1.52 -2.99 -0.40
N ILE A 45 -1.95 -1.97 -1.14
CA ILE A 45 -1.77 -1.89 -2.60
C ILE A 45 -0.42 -1.25 -2.87
N ILE A 46 0.37 -1.83 -3.78
CA ILE A 46 1.68 -1.30 -4.16
C ILE A 46 1.66 -0.95 -5.66
N LEU A 47 2.11 0.24 -5.99
CA LEU A 47 2.40 0.66 -7.36
C LEU A 47 3.90 0.83 -7.53
N SER A 48 4.50 0.09 -8.47
CA SER A 48 5.89 0.32 -8.87
C SER A 48 5.93 1.53 -9.79
N LEU A 49 6.58 2.58 -9.31
CA LEU A 49 6.71 3.85 -9.98
C LEU A 49 7.84 3.80 -11.02
N PRO A 50 7.63 4.34 -12.24
CA PRO A 50 8.60 4.22 -13.32
C PRO A 50 9.86 5.04 -13.03
N ALA A 51 11.01 4.51 -13.46
CA ALA A 51 12.25 5.27 -13.50
C ALA A 51 12.15 6.36 -14.58
N GLN A 52 12.43 7.61 -14.20
CA GLN A 52 12.40 8.76 -15.11
C GLN A 52 13.54 9.73 -14.77
N ASN A 53 14.16 10.29 -15.80
CA ASN A 53 15.14 11.36 -15.65
C ASN A 53 14.47 12.71 -15.35
N GLU A 54 13.30 12.92 -15.96
CA GLU A 54 12.49 14.11 -15.73
C GLU A 54 11.45 13.85 -14.62
N PRO A 55 11.11 14.88 -13.83
CA PRO A 55 10.07 14.77 -12.83
C PRO A 55 8.70 14.52 -13.47
N TYR A 56 7.81 13.94 -12.69
CA TYR A 56 6.43 13.69 -13.09
C TYR A 56 5.53 13.87 -11.88
N TRP A 57 4.24 14.12 -12.11
CA TRP A 57 3.29 14.30 -11.02
C TRP A 57 2.54 13.01 -10.75
N LEU A 58 2.42 12.66 -9.48
CA LEU A 58 1.59 11.58 -8.95
C LEU A 58 0.44 12.23 -8.18
N SER A 59 -0.79 11.85 -8.50
CA SER A 59 -1.97 12.26 -7.76
C SER A 59 -2.77 11.07 -7.29
N VAL A 60 -3.34 11.21 -6.10
CA VAL A 60 -4.23 10.21 -5.52
C VAL A 60 -5.47 10.90 -4.99
N ALA A 61 -6.62 10.57 -5.53
CA ALA A 61 -7.90 11.10 -5.08
C ALA A 61 -8.74 10.00 -4.41
N LEU A 62 -9.33 10.33 -3.27
CA LEU A 62 -10.36 9.52 -2.65
C LEU A 62 -11.71 9.86 -3.27
N CYS A 63 -12.38 8.88 -3.89
CA CYS A 63 -13.71 9.08 -4.48
C CYS A 63 -14.84 9.12 -3.44
N GLY A 64 -14.54 9.53 -2.20
CA GLY A 64 -15.47 9.59 -1.07
C GLY A 64 -14.73 9.65 0.28
N ALA A 65 -15.35 10.28 1.28
CA ALA A 65 -14.77 10.45 2.60
C ALA A 65 -15.23 9.37 3.58
N ILE A 66 -14.37 8.38 3.85
CA ILE A 66 -14.57 7.38 4.92
C ILE A 66 -13.36 7.46 5.86
N LEU A 67 -13.63 7.86 7.10
CA LEU A 67 -12.62 7.99 8.16
C LEU A 67 -12.54 6.72 9.01
N PRO A 68 -11.35 6.40 9.56
CA PRO A 68 -10.06 7.02 9.26
C PRO A 68 -9.62 6.77 7.80
N TYR A 69 -8.92 7.72 7.20
CA TYR A 69 -8.46 7.59 5.81
C TYR A 69 -7.36 6.51 5.67
N PRO A 70 -7.22 5.89 4.49
CA PRO A 70 -6.04 5.09 4.19
C PRO A 70 -4.80 5.98 4.22
N ARG A 71 -3.65 5.36 4.45
CA ARG A 71 -2.36 6.04 4.57
C ARG A 71 -1.51 5.76 3.34
N PHE A 72 -0.80 6.77 2.87
CA PHE A 72 -0.08 6.73 1.60
C PHE A 72 1.40 6.92 1.87
N PHE A 73 2.22 6.02 1.34
CA PHE A 73 3.66 6.07 1.55
C PHE A 73 4.40 5.95 0.24
N VAL A 74 5.41 6.77 0.04
CA VAL A 74 6.27 6.75 -1.14
C VAL A 74 7.71 6.46 -0.75
N SER A 75 8.43 5.82 -1.65
CA SER A 75 9.89 5.73 -1.60
C SER A 75 10.47 5.76 -3.01
N ASN A 76 11.62 6.43 -3.14
CA ASN A 76 12.44 6.48 -4.34
C ASN A 76 13.67 5.56 -4.26
N GLU A 77 13.79 4.78 -3.19
CA GLU A 77 14.89 3.87 -2.99
C GLU A 77 14.64 2.57 -3.77
N SER A 78 15.56 2.19 -4.65
CA SER A 78 15.44 1.00 -5.51
C SER A 78 15.30 -0.34 -4.76
N GLY A 79 15.61 -0.38 -3.46
CA GLY A 79 15.41 -1.55 -2.60
C GLY A 79 14.12 -1.57 -1.79
N VAL A 80 13.34 -0.48 -1.82
CA VAL A 80 12.09 -0.36 -1.09
C VAL A 80 10.92 -0.77 -1.99
N THR A 81 10.35 -1.92 -1.66
CA THR A 81 9.22 -2.53 -2.37
C THR A 81 7.89 -2.35 -1.66
N LEU A 82 7.91 -2.08 -0.35
CA LEU A 82 6.73 -1.81 0.47
C LEU A 82 7.03 -0.64 1.44
N PRO A 83 7.03 0.61 0.95
CA PRO A 83 7.11 1.78 1.82
C PRO A 83 5.88 1.78 2.74
N GLY A 84 6.03 2.28 3.97
CA GLY A 84 4.96 2.17 4.95
C GLY A 84 5.30 2.81 6.29
N PRO A 85 4.45 2.63 7.30
CA PRO A 85 4.71 3.15 8.64
C PRO A 85 5.89 2.42 9.29
N GLY A 86 6.71 3.17 10.04
CA GLY A 86 7.78 2.58 10.85
C GLY A 86 7.23 1.65 11.93
N GLY A 87 7.92 0.54 12.21
CA GLY A 87 7.56 -0.40 13.27
C GLY A 87 6.42 -1.37 12.95
N VAL A 88 5.86 -1.33 11.74
CA VAL A 88 4.87 -2.33 11.28
C VAL A 88 5.58 -3.48 10.56
N GLN A 89 5.19 -4.72 10.87
CA GLN A 89 5.78 -5.91 10.26
C GLN A 89 5.63 -5.88 8.73
N GLY A 90 6.74 -6.10 8.02
CA GLY A 90 6.78 -6.11 6.55
C GLY A 90 6.84 -4.72 5.90
N SER A 91 6.67 -3.64 6.66
CA SER A 91 6.88 -2.26 6.19
C SER A 91 8.37 -1.93 6.17
N GLN A 92 8.83 -1.28 5.09
CA GLN A 92 10.22 -0.84 4.94
C GLN A 92 10.46 0.60 5.37
N THR A 93 9.47 1.25 6.00
CA THR A 93 9.46 2.71 6.26
C THR A 93 9.46 3.53 4.96
N GLY A 94 8.63 4.56 4.87
CA GLY A 94 8.58 5.45 3.72
C GLY A 94 8.15 6.84 4.10
N GLU A 95 8.22 7.77 3.15
CA GLU A 95 7.69 9.12 3.31
C GLU A 95 6.15 9.05 3.28
N GLU A 96 5.49 9.49 4.35
CA GLU A 96 4.04 9.54 4.41
C GLU A 96 3.51 10.78 3.68
N LEU A 97 2.58 10.55 2.76
CA LEU A 97 1.89 11.61 2.02
C LEU A 97 0.55 11.91 2.68
N ASN A 98 0.35 13.16 3.07
CA ASN A 98 -0.89 13.61 3.70
C ASN A 98 -1.93 13.96 2.66
N LEU A 99 -3.17 13.53 2.91
CA LEU A 99 -4.33 13.98 2.15
C LEU A 99 -4.64 15.44 2.48
N ASP A 100 -4.83 16.25 1.45
CA ASP A 100 -5.42 17.58 1.51
C ASP A 100 -6.80 17.52 0.85
N GLU A 101 -7.86 17.68 1.63
CA GLU A 101 -9.26 17.56 1.17
C GLU A 101 -9.58 16.27 0.38
N GLY A 102 -8.88 15.17 0.68
CA GLY A 102 -9.07 13.88 -0.01
C GLY A 102 -8.22 13.70 -1.28
N LEU A 103 -7.31 14.65 -1.55
CA LEU A 103 -6.37 14.63 -2.66
C LEU A 103 -4.93 14.61 -2.15
N ILE A 104 -4.08 13.82 -2.78
CA ILE A 104 -2.63 13.94 -2.70
C ILE A 104 -2.15 14.39 -4.06
N THR A 105 -1.23 15.34 -4.07
CA THR A 105 -0.44 15.70 -5.25
C THR A 105 1.04 15.70 -4.85
N TYR A 106 1.83 14.87 -5.53
CA TYR A 106 3.23 14.64 -5.21
C TYR A 106 4.08 14.74 -6.47
N ARG A 107 5.11 15.59 -6.44
CA ARG A 107 6.06 15.70 -7.54
C ARG A 107 7.14 14.64 -7.38
N ALA A 108 7.03 13.57 -8.15
CA ALA A 108 7.95 12.45 -8.09
C ALA A 108 9.19 12.70 -8.95
N GLN A 109 10.36 12.38 -8.38
CA GLN A 109 11.64 12.36 -9.08
C GLN A 109 12.33 11.01 -8.80
N MET A 110 12.12 10.05 -9.71
CA MET A 110 12.46 8.64 -9.52
C MET A 110 13.53 8.20 -10.51
N SER A 111 14.79 8.57 -10.29
CA SER A 111 15.88 8.23 -11.23
C SER A 111 16.11 6.73 -11.37
N SER A 112 15.84 5.96 -10.32
CA SER A 112 15.98 4.49 -10.29
C SER A 112 14.64 3.74 -10.18
N GLY A 113 13.52 4.44 -10.39
CA GLY A 113 12.19 3.94 -10.05
C GLY A 113 11.88 4.09 -8.56
N GLY A 114 10.68 3.70 -8.17
CA GLY A 114 10.23 3.81 -6.78
C GLY A 114 8.97 3.00 -6.51
N ALA A 115 8.36 3.23 -5.36
CA ALA A 115 7.11 2.58 -4.97
C ALA A 115 6.17 3.58 -4.28
N LEU A 116 4.88 3.48 -4.61
CA LEU A 116 3.80 4.03 -3.80
C LEU A 116 3.07 2.85 -3.14
N ALA A 117 2.87 2.90 -1.83
CA ALA A 117 2.04 1.98 -1.10
C ALA A 117 0.83 2.68 -0.49
N ILE A 118 -0.33 2.04 -0.63
CA ILE A 118 -1.59 2.49 -0.05
C ILE A 118 -1.96 1.49 1.05
N TRP A 119 -1.79 1.92 2.29
CA TRP A 119 -2.08 1.13 3.47
C TRP A 119 -3.53 1.35 3.91
N PRO A 120 -4.31 0.29 4.10
CA PRO A 120 -5.66 0.44 4.63
C PRO A 120 -5.63 0.94 6.07
N SER A 121 -6.69 1.62 6.46
CA SER A 121 -6.91 2.13 7.82
C SER A 121 -7.84 1.20 8.58
N SER A 122 -7.32 0.51 9.59
CA SER A 122 -8.18 -0.28 10.48
C SER A 122 -9.15 0.65 11.20
N GLY A 123 -10.44 0.30 11.18
CA GLY A 123 -11.51 1.08 11.81
C GLY A 123 -12.35 1.92 10.85
N ALA A 124 -12.01 1.98 9.56
CA ALA A 124 -12.95 2.51 8.58
C ALA A 124 -14.16 1.58 8.46
N GLY A 125 -15.35 2.16 8.52
CA GLY A 125 -16.61 1.39 8.46
C GLY A 125 -16.94 0.83 7.07
N ALA A 126 -16.16 1.17 6.05
CA ALA A 126 -16.39 0.76 4.66
C ALA A 126 -15.11 0.86 3.81
N ASN A 127 -15.10 0.17 2.66
CA ASN A 127 -14.01 0.16 1.69
C ASN A 127 -13.88 1.52 0.98
N TRP A 128 -12.66 1.84 0.51
CA TRP A 128 -12.40 3.05 -0.27
C TRP A 128 -12.34 2.77 -1.76
N THR A 129 -12.76 3.76 -2.54
CA THR A 129 -12.46 3.85 -3.96
C THR A 129 -11.42 4.95 -4.13
N ILE A 130 -10.30 4.62 -4.77
CA ILE A 130 -9.12 5.47 -4.86
C ILE A 130 -8.75 5.58 -6.34
N ASP A 131 -8.67 6.80 -6.88
CA ASP A 131 -8.15 7.04 -8.22
C ASP A 131 -6.70 7.51 -8.13
N VAL A 132 -5.80 6.81 -8.80
CA VAL A 132 -4.37 7.13 -8.83
C VAL A 132 -3.98 7.47 -10.25
N ALA A 133 -3.34 8.62 -10.43
CA ALA A 133 -2.85 9.08 -11.72
C ALA A 133 -1.36 9.45 -11.63
N ALA A 134 -0.61 9.20 -12.69
CA ALA A 134 0.75 9.70 -12.85
C ALA A 134 0.97 10.23 -14.27
N ILE A 135 1.45 11.47 -14.41
CA ILE A 135 1.70 12.10 -15.71
C ILE A 135 3.05 12.81 -15.72
N GLN A 136 3.63 12.98 -16.90
CA GLN A 136 4.87 13.74 -17.06
C GLN A 136 4.68 15.23 -16.75
N ASP A 137 5.69 15.85 -16.13
CA ASP A 137 5.72 17.29 -15.87
C ASP A 137 5.65 18.03 -17.22
N GLY A 138 4.56 18.77 -17.45
CA GLY A 138 4.26 19.41 -18.74
C GLY A 138 2.94 18.98 -19.40
N ASP A 139 2.37 17.82 -19.03
CA ASP A 139 1.11 17.30 -19.61
C ASP A 139 -0.14 17.63 -18.75
N TYR A 140 -0.16 18.83 -18.16
CA TYR A 140 -1.11 19.26 -17.13
C TYR A 140 -2.60 19.27 -17.53
N ARG A 141 -2.92 19.09 -18.83
CA ARG A 141 -4.29 19.27 -19.34
C ARG A 141 -5.27 18.21 -18.83
N ASN A 142 -4.80 17.13 -18.20
CA ASN A 142 -5.62 16.03 -17.69
C ASN A 142 -5.42 15.76 -16.18
N PHE A 143 -4.79 16.67 -15.43
CA PHE A 143 -4.26 16.34 -14.11
C PHE A 143 -5.17 16.63 -12.91
N LEU A 144 -6.27 17.37 -13.13
CA LEU A 144 -7.21 17.70 -12.07
C LEU A 144 -8.46 16.82 -12.20
N PHE A 145 -8.82 16.17 -11.09
CA PHE A 145 -10.07 15.43 -10.93
C PHE A 145 -11.27 16.36 -10.91
#